data_AF-A0A0F4NKT5-F1
#
_entry.id   AF-A0A0F4NKT5-F1
#
_cell.length_a   1.000
_cell.length_b   1.000
_cell.length_c   1.000
_cell.angle_alpha   90.00
_cell.angle_beta   90.00
_cell.angle_gamma   90.00
#
_symmetry.space_group_name_H-M   'P 1'
#
loop_
_entity.id
_entity.type
_entity.pdbx_description
1 polymer ?
#
loop_
_entity_poly.entity_id
_entity_poly.type
_entity_poly.pdbx_seq_one_letter_code
_entity_poly.pdbx_strand_id
1 'polypeptide(L)'
;MATIVSANPTVLKNDPNRPVDKVSKDLGVSEEQFVACFNNVNPTPGGDRPESSERVHANKAVLLPCLQKANPHITNDMLDTVMDRYRPGGRDAQKPRQ
;
A
#
# COMPACT_ATOMS: atom_id res chain seq x y z
N MET A 1 -17.40 -34.74 0.58
CA MET A 1 -17.45 -33.29 0.29
C MET A 1 -16.19 -32.67 0.86
N ALA A 2 -15.29 -32.16 0.02
CA ALA A 2 -14.03 -31.58 0.48
C ALA A 2 -14.24 -30.08 0.73
N THR A 3 -14.14 -29.68 1.99
CA THR A 3 -14.21 -28.29 2.44
C THR A 3 -12.96 -27.56 1.94
N ILE A 4 -13.14 -26.63 1.01
CA ILE A 4 -12.06 -25.76 0.54
C ILE A 4 -11.84 -24.69 1.61
N VAL A 5 -10.79 -24.82 2.40
CA VAL A 5 -10.32 -23.72 3.27
C VAL A 5 -9.67 -22.69 2.35
N SER A 6 -10.41 -21.63 2.03
CA SER A 6 -9.83 -20.42 1.44
C SER A 6 -8.89 -19.80 2.47
N ALA A 7 -7.59 -20.03 2.32
CA ALA A 7 -6.58 -19.31 3.08
C ALA A 7 -6.67 -17.84 2.66
N ASN A 8 -7.34 -17.01 3.46
CA ASN A 8 -7.27 -15.56 3.32
C ASN A 8 -5.80 -15.16 3.47
N PRO A 9 -5.17 -14.61 2.42
CA PRO A 9 -3.77 -14.23 2.52
C PRO A 9 -3.65 -13.19 3.63
N THR A 10 -2.76 -13.45 4.58
CA THR A 10 -2.57 -12.60 5.75
C THR A 10 -2.09 -11.24 5.27
N VAL A 11 -2.73 -10.16 5.71
CA VAL A 11 -2.22 -8.80 5.50
C VAL A 11 -0.89 -8.73 6.24
N LEU A 12 0.22 -8.93 5.52
CA LEU A 12 1.54 -8.80 6.10
C LEU A 12 1.74 -7.32 6.42
N LYS A 13 1.80 -6.99 7.71
CA LYS A 13 2.13 -5.65 8.21
C LYS A 13 3.47 -5.14 7.66
N ASN A 14 4.33 -6.06 7.25
CA ASN A 14 5.54 -5.84 6.45
C ASN A 14 5.51 -6.79 5.25
N ASP A 15 4.73 -6.48 4.22
CA ASP A 15 4.77 -7.24 2.97
C ASP A 15 6.19 -7.17 2.39
N PRO A 16 6.99 -8.26 2.42
CA PRO A 16 8.37 -8.24 1.95
C PRO A 16 8.46 -7.98 0.44
N ASN A 17 7.33 -8.00 -0.28
CA ASN A 17 7.26 -7.74 -1.70
C ASN A 17 7.04 -6.26 -2.04
N ARG A 18 6.83 -5.38 -1.05
CA ARG A 18 6.73 -3.94 -1.29
C ARG A 18 8.12 -3.33 -1.07
N PRO A 19 8.78 -2.73 -2.08
CA PRO A 19 10.11 -2.18 -1.93
C PRO A 19 10.07 -0.88 -1.10
N VAL A 20 10.04 -1.03 0.23
CA VAL A 20 9.94 0.06 1.22
C VAL A 20 11.06 1.07 1.04
N ASP A 21 12.27 0.60 0.76
CA ASP A 21 13.46 1.40 0.45
C ASP A 21 13.19 2.36 -0.72
N LYS A 22 12.61 1.85 -1.82
CA LYS A 22 12.35 2.65 -3.02
C LYS A 22 11.17 3.59 -2.85
N VAL A 23 10.10 3.12 -2.21
CA VAL A 23 8.88 3.92 -1.96
C VAL A 23 9.20 5.09 -1.03
N SER A 24 9.87 4.82 0.09
CA SER A 24 10.22 5.84 1.08
C SER A 24 11.15 6.90 0.48
N LYS A 25 12.16 6.47 -0.29
CA LYS A 25 13.07 7.36 -1.03
C LYS A 25 12.34 8.26 -2.02
N ASP A 26 11.45 7.71 -2.85
CA ASP A 26 10.70 8.50 -3.83
C ASP A 26 9.71 9.47 -3.17
N LEU A 27 9.22 9.16 -1.96
CA LEU A 27 8.37 10.03 -1.15
C LEU A 27 9.15 11.05 -0.30
N GLY A 28 10.48 10.93 -0.23
CA GLY A 28 11.32 11.80 0.60
C GLY A 28 11.07 11.62 2.10
N VAL A 29 10.80 10.38 2.55
CA VAL A 29 10.68 10.01 3.96
C VAL A 29 11.64 8.88 4.28
N SER A 30 11.95 8.65 5.56
CA SER A 30 12.70 7.46 5.97
C SER A 30 11.85 6.19 5.85
N GLU A 31 12.51 5.04 5.71
CA GLU A 31 11.86 3.72 5.70
C GLU A 31 11.04 3.50 6.99
N GLU A 32 11.60 3.85 8.15
CA GLU A 32 10.93 3.73 9.45
C GLU A 32 9.65 4.58 9.52
N GLN A 33 9.70 5.83 9.05
CA GLN A 33 8.51 6.69 8.98
C GLN A 33 7.45 6.12 8.04
N PHE A 34 7.87 5.62 6.87
CA PHE A 34 6.95 5.01 5.93
C PHE A 34 6.25 3.79 6.55
N VAL A 35 7.02 2.86 7.14
CA VAL A 35 6.48 1.65 7.79
C VAL A 35 5.56 2.02 8.96
N ALA A 36 5.95 2.99 9.79
CA ALA A 36 5.11 3.45 10.90
C ALA A 36 3.76 3.99 10.42
N CYS A 37 3.74 4.76 9.34
CA CYS A 37 2.49 5.24 8.74
C CYS A 37 1.70 4.10 8.07
N PHE A 38 2.38 3.19 7.39
CA PHE A 38 1.77 2.09 6.66
C PHE A 38 1.15 1.03 7.58
N ASN A 39 1.68 0.85 8.80
CA ASN A 39 1.12 -0.06 9.81
C ASN A 39 -0.31 0.28 10.24
N ASN A 40 -0.78 1.50 9.96
CA ASN A 40 -2.13 1.95 10.29
C ASN A 40 -3.14 1.78 9.14
N VAL A 41 -2.71 1.30 7.96
CA VAL A 41 -3.62 1.00 6.85
C VAL A 41 -3.92 -0.48 6.77
N ASN A 42 -5.00 -0.82 6.06
CA ASN A 42 -5.40 -2.20 5.78
C ASN A 42 -5.29 -2.50 4.26
N PRO A 43 -4.06 -2.68 3.74
CA PRO A 43 -3.83 -2.92 2.32
C PRO A 43 -4.30 -4.32 1.90
N THR A 44 -4.47 -4.54 0.60
CA THR A 44 -4.68 -5.89 0.08
C THR A 44 -3.43 -6.73 0.30
N PRO A 45 -3.57 -7.98 0.76
CA PRO A 45 -2.46 -8.90 0.89
C PRO A 45 -1.72 -9.09 -0.44
N GLY A 46 -0.39 -9.20 -0.40
CA GLY A 46 0.44 -9.44 -1.58
C GLY A 46 0.69 -8.20 -2.45
N GLY A 47 0.23 -7.02 -2.03
CA GLY A 47 0.52 -5.77 -2.71
C GLY A 47 -0.50 -5.34 -3.77
N ASP A 48 -1.47 -6.18 -4.09
CA ASP A 48 -2.52 -5.94 -5.09
C ASP A 48 -3.35 -4.67 -4.82
N ARG A 49 -4.04 -4.17 -5.85
CA ARG A 49 -5.02 -3.10 -5.68
C ARG A 49 -6.25 -3.60 -4.92
N PRO A 50 -6.72 -2.89 -3.88
CA PRO A 50 -8.01 -3.18 -3.25
C PRO A 50 -9.13 -3.33 -4.27
N GLU A 51 -10.07 -4.23 -3.98
CA GLU A 51 -11.24 -4.54 -4.80
C GLU A 51 -12.14 -3.32 -5.02
N SER A 52 -12.14 -2.36 -4.09
CA SER A 52 -13.03 -1.21 -4.13
C SER A 52 -12.31 0.14 -4.01
N SER A 53 -12.89 1.15 -4.67
CA SER A 53 -12.48 2.56 -4.56
C SER A 53 -12.55 3.08 -3.14
N GLU A 54 -13.54 2.63 -2.37
CA GLU A 54 -13.78 3.06 -0.99
C GLU A 54 -12.63 2.60 -0.09
N ARG A 55 -12.13 1.37 -0.27
CA ARG A 55 -10.97 0.88 0.48
C ARG A 55 -9.68 1.60 0.11
N VAL A 56 -9.49 1.92 -1.17
CA VAL A 56 -8.36 2.77 -1.60
C VAL A 56 -8.43 4.11 -0.89
N HIS A 57 -9.59 4.76 -0.89
CA HIS A 57 -9.78 6.05 -0.25
C HIS A 57 -9.58 5.98 1.27
N ALA A 58 -10.14 4.97 1.95
CA ALA A 58 -10.00 4.78 3.39
C ALA A 58 -8.54 4.59 3.83
N ASN A 59 -7.78 3.77 3.10
CA ASN A 59 -6.35 3.61 3.37
C ASN A 59 -5.58 4.92 3.15
N LYS A 60 -5.90 5.66 2.08
CA LYS A 60 -5.23 6.93 1.79
C LYS A 60 -5.57 8.03 2.78
N ALA A 61 -6.80 8.06 3.29
CA ALA A 61 -7.23 9.00 4.34
C ALA A 61 -6.43 8.86 5.64
N VAL A 62 -5.85 7.68 5.90
CA VAL A 62 -4.95 7.43 7.03
C VAL A 62 -3.49 7.66 6.64
N LEU A 63 -3.05 7.12 5.50
CA LEU A 63 -1.65 7.13 5.09
C LEU A 63 -1.15 8.53 4.75
N LEU A 64 -1.91 9.29 3.96
CA LEU A 64 -1.45 10.59 3.44
C LEU A 64 -1.19 11.61 4.56
N PRO A 65 -2.11 11.84 5.53
CA PRO A 65 -1.83 12.78 6.62
C PRO A 65 -0.66 12.34 7.51
N CYS A 66 -0.44 11.04 7.66
CA CYS A 66 0.70 10.53 8.43
C CYS A 66 2.03 10.87 7.72
N LEU A 67 2.11 10.58 6.42
CA LEU A 67 3.30 10.88 5.61
C LEU A 67 3.56 12.38 5.51
N GLN A 68 2.50 13.19 5.42
CA GLN A 68 2.62 14.66 5.38
C GLN A 68 3.22 15.27 6.66
N LYS A 69 3.14 14.59 7.82
CA LYS A 69 3.86 15.01 9.03
C LYS A 69 5.38 14.89 8.88
N ALA A 70 5.85 13.96 8.05
CA ALA A 70 7.27 13.76 7.75
C ALA A 70 7.72 14.61 6.54
N ASN A 71 6.90 14.68 5.49
CA ASN A 71 7.14 15.50 4.32
C ASN A 71 5.82 16.16 3.84
N PRO A 72 5.58 17.44 4.15
CA PRO A 72 4.32 18.13 3.84
C PRO A 72 4.10 18.36 2.33
N HIS A 73 5.12 18.16 1.50
CA HIS A 73 5.00 18.27 0.05
C HIS A 73 4.40 17.03 -0.63
N ILE A 74 4.19 15.93 0.11
CA ILE A 74 3.55 14.74 -0.43
C ILE A 74 2.09 15.06 -0.77
N THR A 75 1.75 14.91 -2.05
CA THR A 75 0.38 15.05 -2.54
C THR A 75 -0.28 13.68 -2.74
N ASN A 76 -1.59 13.71 -2.91
CA ASN A 76 -2.36 12.51 -3.23
C ASN A 76 -1.88 11.82 -4.52
N ASP A 77 -1.62 12.62 -5.56
CA ASP A 77 -1.18 12.14 -6.87
C ASP A 77 0.25 11.59 -6.84
N MET A 78 1.13 12.21 -6.05
CA MET A 78 2.47 11.71 -5.81
C MET A 78 2.43 10.35 -5.11
N LEU A 79 1.61 10.22 -4.06
CA LEU A 79 1.44 8.97 -3.34
C LEU A 79 0.91 7.86 -4.25
N ASP A 80 -0.12 8.13 -5.07
CA ASP A 80 -0.62 7.16 -6.04
C ASP A 80 0.46 6.75 -7.05
N THR A 81 1.13 7.73 -7.63
CA THR A 81 2.16 7.49 -8.66
C THR A 81 3.27 6.58 -8.13
N VAL A 82 3.75 6.85 -6.91
CA VAL A 82 4.82 6.04 -6.29
C VAL A 82 4.30 4.65 -5.91
N MET A 83 3.13 4.56 -5.28
CA MET A 83 2.57 3.29 -4.84
C MET A 83 2.23 2.36 -6.01
N ASP A 84 1.70 2.91 -7.10
CA ASP A 84 1.38 2.15 -8.31
C ASP A 84 2.65 1.77 -9.07
N ARG A 85 3.70 2.61 -9.10
CA ARG A 85 5.01 2.27 -9.70
C ARG A 85 5.64 1.02 -9.09
N TYR A 86 5.53 0.87 -7.77
CA TYR A 86 6.18 -0.20 -7.01
C TYR A 86 5.27 -1.36 -6.65
N ARG A 87 4.10 -1.44 -7.27
CA ARG A 87 3.15 -2.52 -7.02
C ARG A 87 3.68 -3.85 -7.58
N PRO A 88 3.80 -4.91 -6.75
CA PRO A 88 4.23 -6.22 -7.23
C PRO A 88 3.20 -6.78 -8.21
N GLY A 89 3.64 -7.32 -9.35
CA GLY A 89 2.76 -7.83 -10.42
C GLY A 89 2.60 -6.92 -11.65
N GLY A 90 3.29 -5.77 -11.69
CA GLY A 90 3.36 -4.93 -12.90
C GLY A 90 2.01 -4.37 -13.33
N ARG A 91 1.68 -4.43 -14.63
CA ARG A 91 0.43 -3.84 -15.15
C ARG A 91 -0.84 -4.54 -14.62
N ASP A 92 -0.77 -5.83 -14.31
CA ASP A 92 -1.93 -6.58 -13.84
C ASP A 92 -2.31 -6.24 -12.40
N ALA A 93 -1.34 -5.87 -11.57
CA ALA A 93 -1.57 -5.41 -10.19
C ALA A 93 -2.33 -4.08 -10.12
N GLN A 94 -2.42 -3.34 -11.23
CA GLN A 94 -3.20 -2.09 -11.31
C GLN A 94 -4.70 -2.34 -11.38
N LYS A 95 -5.11 -3.55 -11.77
CA LYS A 95 -6.51 -3.94 -11.76
C LYS A 95 -6.94 -4.21 -10.32
N PRO A 96 -8.11 -3.73 -9.88
CA PRO A 96 -8.70 -4.16 -8.62
C PRO A 96 -8.74 -5.68 -8.56
N ARG A 97 -8.35 -6.23 -7.41
CA ARG A 97 -8.51 -7.66 -7.14
C ARG A 97 -9.98 -8.04 -7.35
N GLN A 98 -10.21 -9.08 -8.15
CA GLN A 98 -11.53 -9.65 -8.42
C GLN A 98 -12.01 -10.48 -7.22
#